data_AF-A0A7T2TGT0-F1
#
_entry.id   AF-A0A7T2TGT0-F1
#
_cell.length_a   1.000
_cell.length_b   1.000
_cell.length_c   1.000
_cell.angle_alpha   90.00
_cell.angle_beta   90.00
_cell.angle_gamma   90.00
#
_symmetry.space_group_name_H-M   'P 1'
#
loop_
_entity.id
_entity.type
_entity.pdbx_description
1 polymer ?
#
loop_
_entity_poly.entity_id
_entity_poly.type
_entity_poly.pdbx_seq_one_letter_code
_entity_poly.pdbx_strand_id
1 'polypeptide(L)'
;MIDEAEKALSPRKPGIEDILGVLNSGYKRGGSRPVLVPSKEGGYHPESMATFAPVAMAGNAPDLPDDTMQRTITVTMFPAAEGDVNETDWELIEADVRDLGAAIGQWADGIRDEVRQTRPDVPEGCIGRIKERWLPLKRVAVFAGGAWPEKVDELIRHDLDEMARDREEGLSSMPIHVHLIRDLHGVFERERTEFIPTSVIVAELIDRHPERWSDSSQFGKDLTAQRLGRMLVKNFSIRSAKNGQDVRGYYRPMFARAWKAVNLSDGSRQFEDTLSIKPSRPSETSEPSAVTRTCPIHTTTAG
;
A
#
# COMPACT_ATOMS: atom_id res chain seq x y z
N MET A 1 1.26 -11.69 23.27
CA MET A 1 2.12 -10.49 23.25
C MET A 1 3.47 -10.90 22.73
N ILE A 2 4.11 -10.05 21.92
CA ILE A 2 5.50 -10.21 21.46
C ILE A 2 6.30 -9.13 22.20
N ASP A 3 7.19 -9.56 23.07
CA ASP A 3 8.10 -8.67 23.80
C ASP A 3 9.45 -8.55 23.08
N GLU A 4 10.20 -7.49 23.38
CA GLU A 4 11.43 -7.11 22.68
C GLU A 4 11.27 -7.16 21.14
N ALA A 5 10.20 -6.56 20.64
CA ALA A 5 9.81 -6.62 19.23
C ALA A 5 10.95 -6.20 18.28
N GLU A 6 11.84 -5.30 18.70
CA GLU A 6 13.01 -4.89 17.90
C GLU A 6 14.00 -6.04 17.66
N LYS A 7 14.07 -7.01 18.57
CA LYS A 7 14.88 -8.24 18.43
C LYS A 7 14.08 -9.40 17.88
N ALA A 8 12.83 -9.55 18.33
CA ALA A 8 11.95 -10.65 17.93
C ALA A 8 11.57 -10.55 16.46
N LEU A 9 11.31 -9.33 15.98
CA LEU A 9 10.82 -9.03 14.63
C LEU A 9 11.87 -8.35 13.73
N SER A 10 13.15 -8.42 14.09
CA SER A 10 14.23 -7.81 13.33
C SER A 10 14.26 -8.29 11.86
N PRO A 11 14.33 -7.38 10.87
CA PRO A 11 14.42 -7.73 9.45
C PRO A 11 15.65 -8.58 9.08
N ARG A 12 16.68 -8.58 9.93
CA ARG A 12 17.93 -9.34 9.71
C ARG A 12 17.80 -10.82 10.09
N LYS A 13 16.70 -11.21 10.73
CA LYS A 13 16.52 -12.56 11.28
C LYS A 13 16.05 -13.52 10.17
N PRO A 14 16.72 -14.67 9.95
CA PRO A 14 16.27 -15.64 8.95
C PRO A 14 14.84 -16.12 9.23
N GLY A 15 14.01 -16.18 8.18
CA GLY A 15 12.61 -16.64 8.30
C GLY A 15 11.64 -15.62 8.88
N ILE A 16 12.06 -14.37 9.13
CA ILE A 16 11.18 -13.34 9.70
C ILE A 16 9.98 -13.01 8.79
N GLU A 17 10.15 -13.10 7.47
CA GLU A 17 9.11 -12.88 6.48
C GLU A 17 7.87 -13.75 6.73
N ASP A 18 8.07 -14.97 7.23
CA ASP A 18 6.96 -15.88 7.50
C ASP A 18 6.14 -15.47 8.72
N ILE A 19 6.82 -14.99 9.77
CA ILE A 19 6.18 -14.47 10.99
C ILE A 19 5.43 -13.18 10.66
N LEU A 20 6.07 -12.24 9.96
CA LEU A 20 5.43 -11.01 9.51
C LEU A 20 4.24 -11.31 8.58
N GLY A 21 4.36 -12.33 7.73
CA GLY A 21 3.27 -12.82 6.90
C GLY A 21 2.06 -13.30 7.73
N VAL A 22 2.29 -14.00 8.84
CA VAL A 22 1.23 -14.42 9.77
C VAL A 22 0.59 -13.21 10.48
N LEU A 23 1.40 -12.26 10.94
CA LEU A 23 0.89 -11.02 11.58
C LEU A 23 0.04 -10.19 10.59
N ASN A 24 0.54 -10.02 9.37
CA ASN A 24 -0.11 -9.24 8.33
C ASN A 24 -1.38 -9.89 7.78
N SER A 25 -1.49 -11.22 7.81
CA SER A 25 -2.76 -11.91 7.51
C SER A 25 -3.71 -11.91 8.70
N GLY A 26 -3.17 -11.91 9.92
CA GLY A 26 -3.91 -12.06 11.17
C GLY A 26 -4.57 -10.79 11.73
N TYR A 27 -4.22 -9.60 11.23
CA TYR A 27 -4.80 -8.34 11.76
C TYR A 27 -6.32 -8.18 11.52
N LYS A 28 -6.89 -8.95 10.58
CA LYS A 28 -8.33 -8.95 10.25
C LYS A 28 -8.87 -10.38 10.14
N ARG A 29 -10.12 -10.58 10.57
CA ARG A 29 -10.80 -11.88 10.43
C ARG A 29 -10.86 -12.30 8.96
N GLY A 30 -10.60 -13.58 8.71
CA GLY A 30 -10.63 -14.20 7.37
C GLY A 30 -9.26 -14.46 6.75
N GLY A 31 -8.17 -13.98 7.35
CA GLY A 31 -6.82 -14.29 6.90
C GLY A 31 -6.36 -15.69 7.33
N SER A 32 -5.72 -16.41 6.40
CA SER A 32 -5.10 -17.71 6.63
C SER A 32 -3.74 -17.80 5.95
N ARG A 33 -2.90 -18.73 6.41
CA ARG A 33 -1.61 -19.07 5.82
C ARG A 33 -1.50 -20.59 5.68
N PRO A 34 -0.87 -21.09 4.60
CA PRO A 34 -0.64 -22.52 4.44
C PRO A 34 0.45 -22.99 5.42
N VAL A 35 0.21 -24.13 6.05
CA VAL A 35 1.19 -24.84 6.89
C VAL A 35 1.25 -26.30 6.46
N LEU A 36 2.40 -26.93 6.66
CA LEU A 36 2.56 -28.36 6.39
C LEU A 36 2.12 -29.15 7.62
N VAL A 37 1.07 -29.95 7.45
CA VAL A 37 0.55 -30.84 8.50
C VAL A 37 0.88 -32.30 8.19
N PRO A 38 1.23 -33.13 9.19
CA PRO A 38 1.51 -34.55 8.99
C PRO A 38 0.28 -35.28 8.43
N SER A 39 0.47 -36.09 7.40
CA SER A 39 -0.57 -36.98 6.88
C SER A 39 -0.63 -38.29 7.67
N LYS A 40 -1.84 -38.85 7.80
CA LYS A 40 -2.06 -40.19 8.37
C LYS A 40 -1.39 -41.31 7.55
N GLU A 41 -1.16 -41.06 6.26
CA GLU A 41 -0.56 -42.00 5.30
C GLU A 41 0.97 -41.83 5.19
N GLY A 42 1.56 -40.98 6.03
CA GLY A 42 2.96 -40.56 5.94
C GLY A 42 3.15 -39.34 5.03
N GLY A 43 4.19 -38.56 5.29
CA GLY A 43 4.47 -37.29 4.59
C GLY A 43 3.72 -36.09 5.15
N TYR A 44 3.76 -34.97 4.43
CA TYR A 44 3.12 -33.70 4.79
C TYR A 44 2.20 -33.21 3.67
N HIS A 45 1.08 -32.58 4.03
CA HIS A 45 0.23 -31.89 3.07
C HIS A 45 -0.02 -30.45 3.52
N PRO A 46 -0.24 -29.51 2.58
CA PRO A 46 -0.55 -28.13 2.94
C PRO A 46 -1.99 -28.02 3.44
N GLU A 47 -2.17 -27.42 4.62
CA GLU A 47 -3.46 -27.04 5.18
C GLU A 47 -3.46 -25.54 5.48
N SER A 48 -4.56 -24.85 5.18
CA SER A 48 -4.69 -23.42 5.48
C SER A 48 -5.16 -23.23 6.92
N MET A 49 -4.33 -22.64 7.77
CA MET A 49 -4.69 -22.31 9.14
C MET A 49 -5.04 -20.82 9.30
N ALA A 50 -6.07 -20.55 10.09
CA ALA A 50 -6.49 -19.19 10.41
C ALA A 50 -5.42 -18.47 11.24
N THR A 51 -5.18 -17.20 10.93
CA THR A 51 -4.12 -16.40 11.57
C THR A 51 -4.66 -15.27 12.45
N PHE A 52 -5.99 -15.11 12.48
CA PHE A 52 -6.61 -14.00 13.21
C PHE A 52 -6.41 -14.14 14.72
N ALA A 53 -5.69 -13.17 15.30
CA ALA A 53 -5.50 -13.05 16.73
C ALA A 53 -5.23 -11.58 17.10
N PRO A 54 -5.66 -11.12 18.30
CA PRO A 54 -5.14 -9.88 18.84
C PRO A 54 -3.65 -10.04 19.15
N VAL A 55 -2.83 -9.13 18.65
CA VAL A 55 -1.38 -9.13 18.89
C VAL A 55 -0.98 -7.76 19.43
N ALA A 56 -0.32 -7.76 20.58
CA ALA A 56 0.41 -6.62 21.11
C ALA A 56 1.91 -6.87 20.90
N MET A 57 2.62 -5.86 20.41
CA MET A 57 4.07 -5.86 20.19
C MET A 57 4.67 -4.76 21.05
N ALA A 58 5.56 -5.12 21.97
CA ALA A 58 6.27 -4.18 22.84
C ALA A 58 7.75 -4.19 22.49
N GLY A 59 8.37 -3.01 22.38
CA GLY A 59 9.77 -2.90 22.02
C GLY A 59 10.23 -1.45 21.90
N ASN A 60 11.54 -1.27 21.87
CA ASN A 60 12.17 0.05 21.75
C ASN A 60 12.30 0.42 20.28
N ALA A 61 11.32 1.17 19.75
CA ALA A 61 11.27 1.64 18.36
C ALA A 61 11.57 0.50 17.34
N PRO A 62 10.74 -0.57 17.29
CA PRO A 62 11.00 -1.72 16.43
C PRO A 62 10.98 -1.32 14.94
N ASP A 63 11.97 -1.77 14.19
CA ASP A 63 12.10 -1.60 12.74
C ASP A 63 11.15 -2.57 12.00
N LEU A 64 9.89 -2.18 11.89
CA LEU A 64 8.84 -2.97 11.26
C LEU A 64 8.60 -2.50 9.81
N PRO A 65 8.39 -3.41 8.84
CA PRO A 65 8.06 -3.02 7.47
C PRO A 65 6.77 -2.20 7.37
N ASP A 66 6.73 -1.29 6.38
CA ASP A 66 5.59 -0.39 6.14
C ASP A 66 4.24 -1.10 6.10
N ASP A 67 4.19 -2.30 5.53
CA ASP A 67 2.94 -3.02 5.40
C ASP A 67 2.43 -3.55 6.75
N THR A 68 3.33 -3.92 7.67
CA THR A 68 3.00 -4.23 9.08
C THR A 68 2.64 -2.96 9.85
N MET A 69 3.38 -1.87 9.65
CA MET A 69 3.12 -0.58 10.32
C MET A 69 1.74 -0.03 9.97
N GLN A 70 1.34 -0.06 8.70
CA GLN A 70 0.01 0.40 8.26
C GLN A 70 -1.15 -0.44 8.81
N ARG A 71 -0.88 -1.59 9.43
CA ARG A 71 -1.88 -2.49 10.06
C ARG A 71 -1.81 -2.44 11.59
N THR A 72 -0.92 -1.65 12.15
CA THR A 72 -0.66 -1.56 13.60
C THR A 72 -1.11 -0.20 14.12
N ILE A 73 -1.65 -0.12 15.34
CA ILE A 73 -1.85 1.17 16.03
C ILE A 73 -0.66 1.34 16.98
N THR A 74 0.11 2.40 16.78
CA THR A 74 1.32 2.66 17.58
C THR A 74 0.95 3.39 18.86
N VAL A 75 1.46 2.92 20.00
CA VAL A 75 1.36 3.61 21.28
C VAL A 75 2.78 3.93 21.73
N THR A 76 3.17 5.19 21.59
CA THR A 76 4.49 5.66 22.02
C THR A 76 4.49 5.90 23.51
N MET A 77 5.35 5.17 24.23
CA MET A 77 5.56 5.34 25.67
C MET A 77 6.81 6.18 25.92
N PHE A 78 6.72 7.10 26.87
CA PHE A 78 7.86 7.87 27.36
C PHE A 78 8.33 7.31 28.71
N PRO A 79 9.63 7.40 29.03
CA PRO A 79 10.09 7.13 30.39
C PRO A 79 9.32 8.02 31.36
N ALA A 80 8.91 7.45 32.48
CA ALA A 80 8.24 8.22 33.50
C ALA A 80 9.20 9.24 34.12
N ALA A 81 8.68 10.42 34.47
CA ALA A 81 9.45 11.43 35.17
C ALA A 81 9.70 11.00 36.63
N GLU A 82 10.76 11.54 37.23
CA GLU A 82 11.12 11.27 38.62
C GLU A 82 9.99 11.70 39.56
N GLY A 83 9.41 10.74 40.31
CA GLY A 83 8.30 10.98 41.23
C GLY A 83 6.89 10.68 40.70
N ASP A 84 6.72 10.41 39.39
CA ASP A 84 5.40 10.15 38.78
C ASP A 84 5.00 8.66 38.75
N VAL A 85 5.85 7.78 39.27
CA VAL A 85 5.61 6.33 39.25
C VAL A 85 5.32 5.84 40.66
N ASN A 86 4.08 5.39 40.87
CA ASN A 86 3.75 4.58 42.04
C ASN A 86 4.44 3.22 41.91
N GLU A 87 4.95 2.69 43.02
CA GLU A 87 5.50 1.35 43.07
C GLU A 87 4.45 0.32 42.64
N THR A 88 4.73 -0.45 41.60
CA THR A 88 3.83 -1.49 41.09
C THR A 88 4.19 -2.82 41.72
N ASP A 89 3.68 -3.08 42.93
CA ASP A 89 3.77 -4.40 43.53
C ASP A 89 2.65 -5.30 42.97
N TRP A 90 3.04 -6.26 42.13
CA TRP A 90 2.12 -7.21 41.51
C TRP A 90 1.32 -8.02 42.52
N GLU A 91 1.89 -8.33 43.69
CA GLU A 91 1.19 -9.12 44.71
C GLU A 91 -0.02 -8.37 45.28
N LEU A 92 0.03 -7.03 45.30
CA LEU A 92 -1.06 -6.18 45.80
C LEU A 92 -2.16 -5.93 44.77
N ILE A 93 -1.82 -5.88 43.48
CA ILE A 93 -2.79 -5.51 42.42
C ILE A 93 -3.38 -6.70 41.67
N GLU A 94 -2.80 -7.90 41.77
CA GLU A 94 -3.16 -9.01 40.90
C GLU A 94 -4.62 -9.44 41.03
N ALA A 95 -5.16 -9.49 42.26
CA ALA A 95 -6.55 -9.85 42.50
C ALA A 95 -7.52 -8.86 41.81
N ASP A 96 -7.33 -7.56 42.04
CA ASP A 96 -8.15 -6.51 41.45
C ASP A 96 -8.07 -6.50 39.91
N VAL A 97 -6.87 -6.74 39.35
CA VAL A 97 -6.66 -6.84 37.90
C VAL A 97 -7.40 -8.05 37.31
N ARG A 98 -7.37 -9.20 37.97
CA ARG A 98 -8.09 -10.40 37.53
C ARG A 98 -9.61 -10.17 37.57
N ASP A 99 -10.11 -9.57 38.64
CA ASP A 99 -11.54 -9.27 38.81
C ASP A 99 -12.02 -8.26 37.76
N LEU A 100 -11.25 -7.19 37.52
CA LEU A 100 -11.54 -6.23 36.46
C LEU A 100 -11.53 -6.91 35.07
N GLY A 101 -10.53 -7.77 34.80
CA GLY A 101 -10.44 -8.52 33.55
C GLY A 101 -11.65 -9.42 33.32
N ALA A 102 -12.11 -10.14 34.36
CA ALA A 102 -13.32 -10.96 34.30
C ALA A 102 -14.57 -10.12 34.04
N ALA A 103 -14.71 -8.97 34.71
CA ALA A 103 -15.84 -8.06 34.50
C ALA A 103 -15.88 -7.51 33.07
N ILE A 104 -14.73 -7.09 32.53
CA ILE A 104 -14.60 -6.63 31.14
C ILE A 104 -14.96 -7.77 30.16
N GLY A 105 -14.48 -8.98 30.42
CA GLY A 105 -14.80 -10.15 29.60
C GLY A 105 -16.29 -10.46 29.56
N GLN A 106 -16.94 -10.50 30.73
CA GLN A 106 -18.37 -10.74 30.84
C GLN A 106 -19.20 -9.65 30.13
N TRP A 107 -18.82 -8.38 30.29
CA TRP A 107 -19.45 -7.27 29.58
C TRP A 107 -19.28 -7.40 28.07
N ALA A 108 -18.05 -7.67 27.59
CA ALA A 108 -17.73 -7.82 26.18
C ALA A 108 -18.51 -8.96 25.52
N ASP A 109 -18.67 -10.09 26.21
CA ASP A 109 -19.50 -11.21 25.74
C ASP A 109 -20.97 -10.83 25.67
N GLY A 110 -21.47 -10.02 26.62
CA GLY A 110 -22.84 -9.53 26.63
C GLY A 110 -23.20 -8.64 25.43
N ILE A 111 -22.27 -7.82 24.96
CA ILE A 111 -22.52 -6.85 23.86
C ILE A 111 -22.05 -7.32 22.48
N ARG A 112 -21.44 -8.50 22.38
CA ARG A 112 -20.70 -8.94 21.18
C ARG A 112 -21.51 -8.88 19.88
N ASP A 113 -22.79 -9.24 19.93
CA ASP A 113 -23.64 -9.33 18.76
C ASP A 113 -24.12 -7.94 18.31
N GLU A 114 -24.35 -7.03 19.26
CA GLU A 114 -24.69 -5.63 18.99
C GLU A 114 -23.49 -4.89 18.39
N VAL A 115 -22.29 -5.07 18.97
CA VAL A 115 -21.02 -4.55 18.42
C VAL A 115 -20.79 -5.04 16.99
N ARG A 116 -21.12 -6.31 16.70
CA ARG A 116 -20.95 -6.89 15.36
C ARG A 116 -21.85 -6.21 14.32
N GLN A 117 -23.05 -5.79 14.70
CA GLN A 117 -24.04 -5.17 13.81
C GLN A 117 -23.84 -3.66 13.67
N THR A 118 -23.26 -3.01 14.68
CA THR A 118 -23.09 -1.56 14.72
C THR A 118 -22.08 -1.05 13.69
N ARG A 119 -22.40 0.05 13.03
CA ARG A 119 -21.56 0.75 12.03
C ARG A 119 -21.52 2.24 12.38
N PRO A 120 -20.73 2.64 13.39
CA PRO A 120 -20.65 4.03 13.77
C PRO A 120 -19.93 4.84 12.69
N ASP A 121 -20.24 6.13 12.63
CA ASP A 121 -19.49 7.07 11.83
C ASP A 121 -18.06 7.21 12.35
N VAL A 122 -17.17 7.56 11.44
CA VAL A 122 -15.76 7.81 11.71
C VAL A 122 -15.37 9.13 11.05
N PRO A 123 -14.33 9.83 11.55
CA PRO A 123 -13.86 11.08 10.95
C PRO A 123 -13.55 10.97 9.46
N GLU A 124 -13.69 12.10 8.76
CA GLU A 124 -13.33 12.21 7.35
C GLU A 124 -11.87 11.81 7.12
N GLY A 125 -11.59 11.14 5.99
CA GLY A 125 -10.26 10.61 5.69
C GLY A 125 -9.96 9.24 6.33
N CYS A 126 -10.76 8.77 7.29
CA CYS A 126 -10.65 7.43 7.85
C CYS A 126 -11.19 6.37 6.87
N ILE A 127 -10.35 5.99 5.90
CA ILE A 127 -10.66 5.04 4.82
C ILE A 127 -9.59 3.94 4.70
N GLY A 128 -9.87 2.89 3.91
CA GLY A 128 -8.92 1.82 3.65
C GLY A 128 -8.38 1.16 4.93
N ARG A 129 -7.05 0.97 5.01
CA ARG A 129 -6.38 0.34 6.15
C ARG A 129 -6.58 1.09 7.47
N ILE A 130 -6.65 2.42 7.43
CA ILE A 130 -6.90 3.26 8.62
C ILE A 130 -8.25 2.88 9.23
N LYS A 131 -9.29 2.84 8.39
CA LYS A 131 -10.64 2.40 8.82
C LYS A 131 -10.64 0.96 9.32
N GLU A 132 -9.87 0.07 8.72
CA GLU A 132 -9.78 -1.32 9.15
C GLU A 132 -9.19 -1.46 10.57
N ARG A 133 -8.22 -0.62 10.94
CA ARG A 133 -7.64 -0.56 12.29
C ARG A 133 -8.59 0.07 13.31
N TRP A 134 -9.18 1.21 12.98
CA TRP A 134 -9.90 2.04 13.94
C TRP A 134 -11.37 1.69 14.12
N LEU A 135 -12.04 1.18 13.08
CA LEU A 135 -13.47 0.89 13.15
C LEU A 135 -13.82 -0.17 14.24
N PRO A 136 -13.04 -1.25 14.45
CA PRO A 136 -13.27 -2.15 15.57
C PRO A 136 -13.24 -1.44 16.94
N LEU A 137 -12.27 -0.53 17.16
CA LEU A 137 -12.17 0.24 18.41
C LEU A 137 -13.34 1.21 18.57
N LYS A 138 -13.71 1.93 17.51
CA LYS A 138 -14.86 2.85 17.52
C LYS A 138 -16.16 2.12 17.87
N ARG A 139 -16.36 0.91 17.35
CA ARG A 139 -17.55 0.09 17.68
C ARG A 139 -17.60 -0.23 19.17
N VAL A 140 -16.51 -0.70 19.76
CA VAL A 140 -16.46 -1.00 21.20
C VAL A 140 -16.67 0.27 22.03
N ALA A 141 -16.06 1.39 21.62
CA ALA A 141 -16.18 2.67 22.29
C ALA A 141 -17.64 3.19 22.36
N VAL A 142 -18.44 2.98 21.32
CA VAL A 142 -19.88 3.33 21.31
C VAL A 142 -20.65 2.61 22.41
N PHE A 143 -20.36 1.33 22.66
CA PHE A 143 -21.00 0.59 23.74
C PHE A 143 -20.39 0.87 25.11
N ALA A 144 -19.10 1.20 25.17
CA ALA A 144 -18.47 1.69 26.40
C ALA A 144 -19.10 3.01 26.87
N GLY A 145 -19.62 3.81 25.93
CA GLY A 145 -20.34 5.04 26.20
C GLY A 145 -19.48 6.15 26.80
N GLY A 146 -20.12 7.13 27.43
CA GLY A 146 -19.44 8.29 28.01
C GLY A 146 -18.61 9.05 26.96
N ALA A 147 -17.36 9.36 27.30
CA ALA A 147 -16.44 10.09 26.43
C ALA A 147 -15.70 9.20 25.41
N TRP A 148 -15.80 7.86 25.51
CA TRP A 148 -15.01 6.95 24.68
C TRP A 148 -15.22 7.10 23.17
N PRO A 149 -16.45 7.28 22.66
CA PRO A 149 -16.65 7.46 21.22
C PRO A 149 -15.91 8.67 20.67
N GLU A 150 -15.99 9.82 21.34
CA GLU A 150 -15.30 11.04 20.89
C GLU A 150 -13.80 10.89 21.01
N LYS A 151 -13.31 10.26 22.09
CA LYS A 151 -11.87 10.02 22.29
C LYS A 151 -11.27 9.16 21.17
N VAL A 152 -12.02 8.20 20.63
CA VAL A 152 -11.59 7.46 19.44
C VAL A 152 -11.55 8.35 18.19
N ASP A 153 -12.49 9.29 18.03
CA ASP A 153 -12.47 10.22 16.90
C ASP A 153 -11.28 11.18 16.98
N GLU A 154 -10.95 11.68 18.17
CA GLU A 154 -9.74 12.47 18.42
C GLU A 154 -8.48 11.71 18.04
N LEU A 155 -8.36 10.43 18.45
CA LEU A 155 -7.22 9.58 18.11
C LEU A 155 -7.12 9.31 16.60
N ILE A 156 -8.26 9.10 15.91
CA ILE A 156 -8.29 8.94 14.46
C ILE A 156 -7.79 10.21 13.76
N ARG A 157 -8.24 11.39 14.20
CA ARG A 157 -7.79 12.68 13.64
C ARG A 157 -6.27 12.85 13.84
N HIS A 158 -5.77 12.55 15.04
CA HIS A 158 -4.33 12.61 15.33
C HIS A 158 -3.51 11.67 14.43
N ASP A 159 -3.92 10.41 14.26
CA ASP A 159 -3.25 9.44 13.38
C ASP A 159 -3.27 9.90 11.91
N LEU A 160 -4.38 10.50 11.45
CA LEU A 160 -4.45 11.10 10.11
C LEU A 160 -3.49 12.28 9.94
N ASP A 161 -3.41 13.16 10.94
CA ASP A 161 -2.53 14.33 10.93
C ASP A 161 -1.05 13.94 11.01
N GLU A 162 -0.70 12.94 11.82
CA GLU A 162 0.66 12.35 11.84
C GLU A 162 1.01 11.74 10.48
N MET A 163 0.13 10.92 9.90
CA MET A 163 0.37 10.35 8.58
C MET A 163 0.49 11.43 7.48
N ALA A 164 -0.19 12.56 7.62
CA ALA A 164 -0.06 13.69 6.72
C ALA A 164 1.29 14.39 6.88
N ARG A 165 1.73 14.62 8.13
CA ARG A 165 3.05 15.19 8.45
C ARG A 165 4.19 14.27 8.01
N ASP A 166 4.13 12.97 8.30
CA ASP A 166 5.13 11.99 7.85
C ASP A 166 5.22 11.92 6.33
N ARG A 167 4.07 12.09 5.63
CA ARG A 167 4.06 12.18 4.17
C ARG A 167 4.69 13.48 3.68
N GLU A 168 4.52 14.59 4.39
CA GLU A 168 5.11 15.89 4.07
C GLU A 168 6.63 15.92 4.37
N GLU A 169 7.06 15.37 5.50
CA GLU A 169 8.48 15.19 5.83
C GLU A 169 9.13 14.17 4.88
N GLY A 170 8.44 13.06 4.61
CA GLY A 170 8.81 12.09 3.57
C GLY A 170 8.78 12.66 2.15
N LEU A 171 8.05 13.77 1.88
CA LEU A 171 8.17 14.48 0.59
C LEU A 171 9.56 15.10 0.41
N SER A 172 10.26 15.43 1.50
CA SER A 172 11.65 15.90 1.45
C SER A 172 12.64 14.75 1.23
N SER A 173 12.22 13.49 1.43
CA SER A 173 12.97 12.24 1.18
C SER A 173 12.27 11.35 0.14
N MET A 174 11.52 11.94 -0.80
CA MET A 174 10.71 11.20 -1.76
C MET A 174 11.60 10.34 -2.69
N PRO A 175 11.20 9.11 -3.06
CA PRO A 175 11.88 8.39 -4.11
C PRO A 175 11.95 9.23 -5.38
N ILE A 176 13.12 9.31 -6.01
CA ILE A 176 13.39 10.20 -7.16
C ILE A 176 12.35 10.09 -8.29
N HIS A 177 11.70 8.93 -8.48
CA HIS A 177 10.67 8.74 -9.49
C HIS A 177 9.35 9.47 -9.18
N VAL A 178 9.04 9.71 -7.90
CA VAL A 178 7.89 10.50 -7.48
C VAL A 178 8.16 11.99 -7.72
N HIS A 179 9.37 12.46 -7.38
CA HIS A 179 9.84 13.80 -7.78
C HIS A 179 9.72 14.01 -9.29
N LEU A 180 10.13 13.02 -10.10
CA LEU A 180 10.03 13.10 -11.55
C LEU A 180 8.60 13.39 -12.03
N ILE A 181 7.59 12.71 -11.49
CA ILE A 181 6.20 12.88 -11.91
C ILE A 181 5.64 14.24 -11.49
N ARG A 182 6.01 14.73 -10.31
CA ARG A 182 5.62 16.07 -9.83
C ARG A 182 6.30 17.17 -10.64
N ASP A 183 7.59 17.05 -10.87
CA ASP A 183 8.35 18.03 -11.66
C ASP A 183 7.84 18.04 -13.12
N LEU A 184 7.52 16.88 -13.70
CA LEU A 184 6.88 16.77 -15.03
C LEU A 184 5.50 17.43 -15.08
N HIS A 185 4.68 17.29 -14.02
CA HIS A 185 3.41 18.02 -13.93
C HIS A 185 3.63 19.52 -14.07
N GLY A 186 4.62 20.05 -13.33
CA GLY A 186 5.01 21.46 -13.42
C GLY A 186 5.45 21.87 -14.82
N VAL A 187 6.19 21.03 -15.55
CA VAL A 187 6.57 21.30 -16.95
C VAL A 187 5.34 21.38 -17.85
N PHE A 188 4.40 20.42 -17.76
CA PHE A 188 3.18 20.42 -18.57
C PHE A 188 2.22 21.58 -18.25
N GLU A 189 2.15 22.00 -16.99
CA GLU A 189 1.36 23.18 -16.58
C GLU A 189 1.91 24.49 -17.16
N ARG A 190 3.24 24.60 -17.28
CA ARG A 190 3.89 25.81 -17.82
C ARG A 190 3.85 25.88 -19.33
N GLU A 191 4.22 24.78 -20.00
CA GLU A 191 4.26 24.72 -21.47
C GLU A 191 2.87 24.87 -22.08
N ARG A 192 1.81 24.45 -21.37
CA ARG A 192 0.41 24.52 -21.83
C ARG A 192 0.20 23.87 -23.21
N THR A 193 0.97 22.84 -23.50
CA THR A 193 0.87 22.02 -24.73
C THR A 193 0.53 20.58 -24.38
N GLU A 194 -0.09 19.87 -25.33
CA GLU A 194 -0.41 18.45 -25.15
C GLU A 194 0.80 17.54 -25.36
N PHE A 195 1.81 17.98 -26.11
CA PHE A 195 3.00 17.20 -26.43
C PHE A 195 4.27 18.01 -26.17
N ILE A 196 5.20 17.43 -25.40
CA ILE A 196 6.49 18.04 -25.13
C ILE A 196 7.62 17.10 -25.60
N PRO A 197 8.54 17.57 -26.46
CA PRO A 197 9.71 16.82 -26.87
C PRO A 197 10.57 16.38 -25.68
N THR A 198 11.18 15.20 -25.76
CA THR A 198 12.04 14.68 -24.67
C THR A 198 13.20 15.63 -24.34
N SER A 199 13.77 16.29 -25.33
CA SER A 199 14.86 17.26 -25.14
C SER A 199 14.41 18.48 -24.32
N VAL A 200 13.21 19.00 -24.58
CA VAL A 200 12.63 20.14 -23.86
C VAL A 200 12.34 19.76 -22.41
N ILE A 201 11.72 18.59 -22.18
CA ILE A 201 11.48 18.07 -20.84
C ILE A 201 12.79 17.99 -20.04
N VAL A 202 13.84 17.41 -20.63
CA VAL A 202 15.12 17.25 -19.94
C VAL A 202 15.72 18.61 -19.58
N ALA A 203 15.72 19.57 -20.51
CA ALA A 203 16.23 20.91 -20.26
C ALA A 203 15.45 21.63 -19.14
N GLU A 204 14.12 21.61 -19.20
CA GLU A 204 13.26 22.24 -18.18
C GLU A 204 13.46 21.60 -16.80
N LEU A 205 13.60 20.27 -16.72
CA LEU A 205 13.83 19.60 -15.44
C LEU A 205 15.19 20.02 -14.85
N ILE A 206 16.25 20.03 -15.65
CA ILE A 206 17.59 20.45 -15.20
C ILE A 206 17.59 21.90 -14.71
N ASP A 207 16.96 22.80 -15.45
CA ASP A 207 16.92 24.24 -15.12
C ASP A 207 16.14 24.51 -13.83
N ARG A 208 14.99 23.84 -13.65
CA ARG A 208 14.05 24.13 -12.55
C ARG A 208 14.41 23.46 -11.24
N HIS A 209 14.98 22.26 -11.34
CA HIS A 209 15.34 21.45 -10.18
C HIS A 209 16.75 20.88 -10.36
N PRO A 210 17.78 21.76 -10.47
CA PRO A 210 19.16 21.35 -10.68
C PRO A 210 19.65 20.41 -9.58
N GLU A 211 19.19 20.59 -8.34
CA GLU A 211 19.50 19.73 -7.20
C GLU A 211 19.06 18.26 -7.40
N ARG A 212 18.08 18.00 -8.28
CA ARG A 212 17.60 16.64 -8.60
C ARG A 212 18.04 16.13 -9.96
N TRP A 213 18.18 17.01 -10.94
CA TRP A 213 18.34 16.59 -12.33
C TRP A 213 19.67 16.97 -12.98
N SER A 214 20.47 17.84 -12.38
CA SER A 214 21.81 18.19 -12.89
C SER A 214 22.92 17.28 -12.33
N ASP A 215 24.17 17.59 -12.66
CA ASP A 215 25.38 17.06 -12.03
C ASP A 215 25.43 17.21 -10.51
N SER A 216 24.70 18.17 -9.95
CA SER A 216 24.57 18.41 -8.51
C SER A 216 23.63 17.44 -7.80
N SER A 217 22.96 16.55 -8.56
CA SER A 217 22.13 15.49 -8.01
C SER A 217 22.94 14.33 -7.41
N GLN A 218 22.29 13.46 -6.65
CA GLN A 218 22.89 12.22 -6.13
C GLN A 218 23.48 11.28 -7.20
N PHE A 219 23.14 11.49 -8.48
CA PHE A 219 23.64 10.70 -9.60
C PHE A 219 24.95 11.26 -10.20
N GLY A 220 25.38 12.45 -9.77
CA GLY A 220 26.61 13.11 -10.19
C GLY A 220 26.67 13.47 -11.69
N LYS A 221 25.52 13.43 -12.38
CA LYS A 221 25.39 13.69 -13.83
C LYS A 221 24.01 14.22 -14.19
N ASP A 222 23.98 15.10 -15.19
CA ASP A 222 22.76 15.61 -15.82
C ASP A 222 21.79 14.51 -16.28
N LEU A 223 20.50 14.83 -16.22
CA LEU A 223 19.42 13.98 -16.67
C LEU A 223 19.54 13.75 -18.17
N THR A 224 19.61 12.49 -18.57
CA THR A 224 19.61 12.10 -19.98
C THR A 224 18.22 11.61 -20.40
N ALA A 225 17.91 11.75 -21.69
CA ALA A 225 16.69 11.18 -22.28
C ALA A 225 16.53 9.68 -21.99
N GLN A 226 17.65 8.93 -21.94
CA GLN A 226 17.65 7.51 -21.61
C GLN A 226 17.31 7.26 -20.13
N ARG A 227 17.86 8.05 -19.20
CA ARG A 227 17.56 7.94 -17.76
C ARG A 227 16.10 8.28 -17.48
N LEU A 228 15.61 9.38 -18.07
CA LEU A 228 14.20 9.77 -18.03
C LEU A 228 13.28 8.64 -18.54
N GLY A 229 13.56 8.12 -19.74
CA GLY A 229 12.76 7.04 -20.33
C GLY A 229 12.75 5.77 -19.48
N ARG A 230 13.90 5.36 -18.92
CA ARG A 230 13.99 4.20 -18.02
C ARG A 230 13.17 4.38 -16.75
N MET A 231 13.20 5.56 -16.12
CA MET A 231 12.43 5.85 -14.91
C MET A 231 10.92 5.83 -15.19
N LEU A 232 10.49 6.39 -16.31
CA LEU A 232 9.08 6.41 -16.72
C LEU A 232 8.53 5.02 -17.05
N VAL A 233 9.31 4.20 -17.75
CA VAL A 233 8.91 2.82 -18.08
C VAL A 233 8.90 1.95 -16.82
N LYS A 234 9.95 2.01 -15.99
CA LYS A 234 10.10 1.14 -14.81
C LYS A 234 9.02 1.38 -13.76
N ASN A 235 8.68 2.65 -13.49
CA ASN A 235 7.84 2.99 -12.35
C ASN A 235 6.39 3.32 -12.74
N PHE A 236 6.13 3.69 -14.01
CA PHE A 236 4.82 4.18 -14.44
C PHE A 236 4.31 3.52 -15.72
N SER A 237 5.08 2.62 -16.35
CA SER A 237 4.75 2.03 -17.65
C SER A 237 4.51 3.06 -18.77
N ILE A 238 5.08 4.27 -18.64
CA ILE A 238 4.95 5.35 -19.62
C ILE A 238 6.12 5.27 -20.62
N ARG A 239 5.80 5.18 -21.91
CA ARG A 239 6.78 5.11 -23.01
C ARG A 239 6.74 6.39 -23.84
N SER A 240 7.87 6.82 -24.40
CA SER A 240 7.86 7.98 -25.31
C SER A 240 7.06 7.69 -26.58
N ALA A 241 6.35 8.69 -27.09
CA ALA A 241 5.66 8.67 -28.38
C ALA A 241 6.39 9.56 -29.40
N LYS A 242 6.04 9.43 -30.68
CA LYS A 242 6.45 10.34 -31.76
C LYS A 242 5.27 11.24 -32.13
N ASN A 243 5.53 12.52 -32.40
CA ASN A 243 4.52 13.42 -32.95
C ASN A 243 4.44 13.31 -34.49
N GLY A 244 3.57 14.09 -35.13
CA GLY A 244 3.42 14.13 -36.59
C GLY A 244 4.66 14.62 -37.36
N GLN A 245 5.69 15.11 -36.67
CA GLN A 245 6.97 15.56 -37.24
C GLN A 245 8.13 14.60 -36.91
N ASP A 246 7.81 13.36 -36.51
CA ASP A 246 8.76 12.31 -36.11
C ASP A 246 9.63 12.65 -34.87
N VAL A 247 9.28 13.70 -34.13
CA VAL A 247 9.98 14.11 -32.90
C VAL A 247 9.51 13.25 -31.74
N ARG A 248 10.46 12.72 -30.95
CA ARG A 248 10.19 11.89 -29.78
C ARG A 248 9.93 12.73 -28.53
N GLY A 249 8.87 12.38 -27.79
CA GLY A 249 8.42 13.12 -26.62
C GLY A 249 7.31 12.38 -25.88
N TYR A 250 6.51 13.12 -25.11
CA TYR A 250 5.43 12.56 -24.31
C TYR A 250 4.18 13.42 -24.42
N TYR A 251 3.03 12.75 -24.46
CA TYR A 251 1.73 13.40 -24.42
C TYR A 251 1.24 13.55 -22.98
N ARG A 252 0.61 14.68 -22.67
CA ARG A 252 0.03 15.00 -21.36
C ARG A 252 -0.91 13.90 -20.82
N PRO A 253 -1.86 13.35 -21.60
CA PRO A 253 -2.79 12.32 -21.11
C PRO A 253 -2.10 11.03 -20.64
N MET A 254 -0.85 10.78 -21.06
CA MET A 254 -0.09 9.61 -20.62
C MET A 254 0.22 9.64 -19.12
N PHE A 255 0.23 10.84 -18.52
CA PHE A 255 0.56 11.05 -17.12
C PHE A 255 -0.66 11.16 -16.21
N ALA A 256 -1.89 11.24 -16.74
CA ALA A 256 -3.11 11.44 -15.97
C ALA A 256 -3.25 10.49 -14.78
N ARG A 257 -2.97 9.18 -15.00
CA ARG A 257 -3.00 8.18 -13.93
C ARG A 257 -1.89 8.37 -12.89
N ALA A 258 -0.69 8.74 -13.33
CA ALA A 258 0.45 8.96 -12.44
C ALA A 258 0.25 10.22 -11.59
N TRP A 259 -0.25 11.31 -12.17
CA TRP A 259 -0.59 12.54 -11.46
C TRP A 259 -1.71 12.34 -10.44
N LYS A 260 -2.78 11.64 -10.82
CA LYS A 260 -3.85 11.26 -9.88
C LYS A 260 -3.31 10.46 -8.69
N ALA A 261 -2.36 9.54 -8.92
CA ALA A 261 -1.76 8.72 -7.87
C ALA A 261 -0.91 9.53 -6.87
N VAL A 262 -0.41 10.71 -7.25
CA VAL A 262 0.34 11.63 -6.38
C VAL A 262 -0.47 12.87 -5.96
N ASN A 263 -1.80 12.80 -6.06
CA ASN A 263 -2.74 13.87 -5.73
C ASN A 263 -2.54 15.19 -6.50
N LEU A 264 -2.08 15.09 -7.75
CA LEU A 264 -2.03 16.23 -8.66
C LEU A 264 -3.21 16.17 -9.63
N SER A 265 -3.94 17.28 -9.73
CA SER A 265 -5.01 17.42 -10.72
C SER A 265 -4.41 17.52 -12.11
N ASP A 266 -4.80 16.62 -13.01
CA ASP A 266 -4.64 16.88 -14.44
C ASP A 266 -5.67 17.95 -14.78
N GLY A 267 -5.26 19.21 -14.87
CA GLY A 267 -6.12 20.35 -15.17
C GLY A 267 -6.69 20.31 -16.58
N SER A 268 -7.27 19.19 -17.00
CA SER A 268 -8.04 19.07 -18.22
C SER A 268 -9.22 20.04 -18.14
N ARG A 269 -9.00 21.27 -18.62
CA ARG A 269 -9.56 21.66 -19.91
C ARG A 269 -10.68 20.71 -20.34
N GLN A 270 -11.93 20.91 -19.92
CA GLN A 270 -13.06 20.27 -20.57
C GLN A 270 -12.96 20.60 -22.07
N PHE A 271 -12.42 19.67 -22.83
CA PHE A 271 -12.59 19.60 -24.27
C PHE A 271 -13.44 18.36 -24.47
N GLU A 272 -14.72 18.60 -24.74
CA GLU A 272 -15.63 17.59 -25.23
C GLU A 272 -15.06 16.93 -26.49
N ASP A 273 -15.30 15.62 -26.60
CA ASP A 273 -15.30 14.76 -27.78
C ASP A 273 -14.62 15.31 -29.04
N THR A 274 -13.40 14.85 -29.33
CA THR A 274 -13.13 13.92 -30.44
C THR A 274 -11.65 13.58 -30.49
N LEU A 275 -11.32 12.28 -30.41
CA LEU A 275 -10.39 11.56 -31.29
C LEU A 275 -10.24 10.13 -30.76
N SER A 276 -11.10 9.25 -31.28
CA SER A 276 -10.98 7.80 -31.09
C SER A 276 -9.75 7.31 -31.85
N ILE A 277 -8.61 7.22 -31.17
CA ILE A 277 -7.44 6.52 -31.70
C ILE A 277 -7.69 5.02 -31.49
N LYS A 278 -8.15 4.34 -32.53
CA LYS A 278 -8.21 2.87 -32.55
C LYS A 278 -6.78 2.32 -32.55
N PRO A 279 -6.44 1.35 -31.69
CA PRO A 279 -5.17 0.65 -31.79
C PRO A 279 -5.11 -0.14 -33.10
N SER A 280 -3.97 -0.06 -33.78
CA SER A 280 -3.68 -0.80 -35.00
C SER A 280 -3.79 -2.31 -34.77
N ARG A 281 -4.48 -3.02 -35.69
CA ARG A 281 -4.58 -4.49 -35.69
C ARG A 281 -3.19 -5.14 -35.72
N PRO A 282 -2.98 -6.29 -35.04
CA PRO A 282 -1.85 -7.16 -35.31
C PRO A 282 -1.96 -7.73 -36.73
N SER A 283 -0.81 -7.87 -37.41
CA SER A 283 -0.71 -8.46 -38.75
C SER A 283 -1.33 -9.86 -38.80
N GLU A 284 -2.12 -10.12 -39.85
CA GLU A 284 -2.72 -11.42 -40.14
C GLU A 284 -1.63 -12.47 -40.44
N THR A 285 -1.76 -13.64 -39.80
CA THR A 285 -1.04 -14.87 -40.14
C THR A 285 -1.52 -15.42 -41.47
N SER A 286 -0.57 -15.69 -42.37
CA SER A 286 -0.79 -16.28 -43.69
C SER A 286 -1.54 -17.63 -43.62
N GLU A 287 -2.55 -17.81 -44.46
CA GLU A 287 -3.29 -19.08 -44.62
C GLU A 287 -2.41 -20.21 -45.19
N PRO A 288 -2.64 -21.48 -44.81
CA PRO A 288 -2.02 -22.62 -45.46
C PRO A 288 -2.77 -22.98 -46.75
N SER A 289 -2.04 -23.16 -47.86
CA SER A 289 -2.60 -23.65 -49.12
C SER A 289 -3.15 -25.07 -48.98
N ALA A 290 -4.45 -25.23 -49.24
CA ALA A 290 -5.08 -26.52 -49.43
C ALA A 290 -4.71 -27.12 -50.79
N VAL A 291 -4.09 -28.30 -50.80
CA VAL A 291 -4.11 -29.21 -51.95
C VAL A 291 -4.87 -30.45 -51.53
N THR A 292 -6.10 -30.54 -52.01
CA THR A 292 -6.98 -31.71 -51.91
C THR A 292 -6.47 -32.83 -52.80
N ARG A 293 -6.27 -34.03 -52.25
CA ARG A 293 -6.43 -35.28 -53.01
C ARG A 293 -7.36 -36.22 -52.26
N THR A 294 -8.36 -36.65 -53.00
CA THR A 294 -9.55 -37.41 -52.62
C THR A 294 -9.34 -38.93 -52.66
N CYS A 295 -10.22 -39.59 -51.89
CA CYS A 295 -10.78 -40.95 -52.08
C CYS A 295 -9.97 -42.18 -51.61
N PRO A 296 -10.64 -43.31 -51.31
CA PRO A 296 -11.92 -43.45 -50.59
C PRO A 296 -11.89 -44.59 -49.54
N ILE A 297 -12.97 -44.65 -48.75
CA ILE A 297 -13.23 -45.63 -47.71
C ILE A 297 -13.61 -46.98 -48.34
N HIS A 298 -13.00 -48.08 -47.88
CA HIS A 298 -13.61 -49.41 -47.97
C HIS A 298 -13.58 -50.08 -46.58
N THR A 299 -14.79 -50.31 -46.07
CA THR A 299 -15.13 -51.21 -44.96
C THR A 299 -14.90 -52.67 -45.35
N THR A 300 -14.35 -53.51 -44.45
CA THR A 300 -14.74 -54.93 -44.28
C THR A 300 -14.29 -55.48 -42.92
N THR A 301 -15.31 -55.90 -42.17
CA THR A 301 -15.55 -56.98 -41.20
C THR A 301 -14.45 -57.96 -40.74
N ALA A 302 -14.67 -58.39 -39.50
CA ALA A 302 -14.07 -59.42 -38.64
C ALA A 302 -13.57 -60.74 -39.24
N GLY A 303 -12.60 -61.32 -38.53
CA GLY A 303 -12.14 -62.71 -38.49
C GLY A 303 -11.17 -62.89 -37.33
#